data_AF-A0A7S1TMU3-F1
#
_entry.id   AF-A0A7S1TMU3-F1
#
_cell.length_a   1.000
_cell.length_b   1.000
_cell.length_c   1.000
_cell.angle_alpha   90.00
_cell.angle_beta   90.00
_cell.angle_gamma   90.00
#
_symmetry.space_group_name_H-M   'P 1'
#
loop_
_entity.id
_entity.type
_entity.pdbx_description
1 polymer ?
#
loop_
_entity_poly.entity_id
_entity_poly.type
_entity_poly.pdbx_seq_one_letter_code
_entity_poly.pdbx_strand_id
1 'polypeptide(L)'
;AGGVSKEPPSASAVRAIDFSRWLMTSFDAHDTLICKIDIEGAETSVVSQMMRDGSVCRCNRISVEWHSWIGTESTVHRASFNSEGAMQAASELLEGRSSHSAESLYCSIPHARRRLPYSDCLLPLVFSSVRRGCANGAAPLEKWF
;
A
#
# COMPACT_ATOMS: atom_id res chain seq x y z
N ALA A 1 -26.29 10.52 -33.95
CA ALA A 1 -25.03 10.74 -33.22
C ALA A 1 -25.34 11.60 -32.00
N GLY A 2 -25.50 10.99 -30.83
CA GLY A 2 -25.74 11.69 -29.57
C GLY A 2 -24.60 11.37 -28.62
N GLY A 3 -23.60 12.24 -28.57
CA GLY A 3 -22.52 12.14 -27.60
C GLY A 3 -23.04 12.57 -26.25
N VAL A 4 -23.33 11.61 -25.36
CA VAL A 4 -23.51 11.91 -23.95
C VAL A 4 -22.12 12.28 -23.42
N SER A 5 -21.90 13.58 -23.20
CA SER A 5 -20.77 14.05 -22.42
C SER A 5 -20.89 13.43 -21.03
N LYS A 6 -19.98 12.51 -20.68
CA LYS A 6 -19.82 12.06 -19.31
C LYS A 6 -19.33 13.25 -18.50
N GLU A 7 -20.24 13.93 -17.81
CA GLU A 7 -19.85 14.90 -16.79
C GLU A 7 -18.84 14.23 -15.83
N PRO A 8 -17.79 14.94 -15.40
CA PRO A 8 -16.87 14.39 -14.43
C PRO A 8 -17.65 14.00 -13.17
N PRO A 9 -17.45 12.78 -12.64
CA PRO A 9 -18.20 12.32 -11.48
C PRO A 9 -18.04 13.32 -10.33
N SER A 10 -19.16 13.78 -9.79
CA SER A 10 -19.17 14.60 -8.59
C SER A 10 -18.61 13.78 -7.42
N ALA A 11 -17.81 14.43 -6.57
CA ALA A 11 -17.30 13.79 -5.37
C ALA A 11 -18.48 13.27 -4.52
N SER A 12 -18.49 11.96 -4.26
CA SER A 12 -19.52 11.31 -3.44
C SER A 12 -19.01 11.14 -2.02
N ALA A 13 -19.73 11.68 -1.05
CA ALA A 13 -19.45 11.44 0.36
C ALA A 13 -19.91 10.04 0.75
N VAL A 14 -19.01 9.25 1.33
CA VAL A 14 -19.31 7.91 1.86
C VAL A 14 -18.94 7.86 3.34
N ARG A 15 -19.69 7.06 4.11
CA ARG A 15 -19.32 6.80 5.50
C ARG A 15 -18.10 5.88 5.52
N ALA A 16 -17.09 6.25 6.29
CA ALA A 16 -15.89 5.45 6.53
C ALA A 16 -15.85 4.98 7.98
N ILE A 17 -15.08 3.93 8.24
CA ILE A 17 -14.74 3.46 9.58
C ILE A 17 -13.27 3.75 9.86
N ASP A 18 -12.94 3.93 11.14
CA ASP A 18 -11.56 3.81 11.60
C ASP A 18 -11.22 2.31 11.70
N PHE A 19 -10.50 1.81 10.70
CA PHE A 19 -10.22 0.39 10.58
C PHE A 19 -9.39 -0.15 11.74
N SER A 20 -8.35 0.57 12.17
CA SER A 20 -7.52 0.18 13.31
C SER A 20 -8.36 0.09 14.59
N ARG A 21 -9.17 1.11 14.86
CA ARG A 21 -10.05 1.11 16.04
C ARG A 21 -11.04 -0.04 16.00
N TRP A 22 -11.70 -0.24 14.85
CA TRP A 22 -12.65 -1.33 14.67
C TRP A 22 -11.97 -2.68 14.96
N LEU A 23 -10.82 -2.95 14.35
CA LEU A 23 -10.04 -4.18 14.54
C LEU A 23 -9.71 -4.42 16.02
N MET A 24 -9.26 -3.38 16.74
CA MET A 24 -8.87 -3.48 18.15
C MET A 24 -10.04 -3.66 19.12
N THR A 25 -11.25 -3.24 18.73
CA THR A 25 -12.45 -3.30 19.60
C THR A 25 -13.37 -4.47 19.28
N SER A 26 -13.23 -5.09 18.10
CA SER A 26 -14.09 -6.17 17.64
C SER A 26 -13.52 -7.56 17.87
N PHE A 27 -12.20 -7.68 18.05
CA PHE A 27 -11.51 -8.96 18.18
C PHE A 27 -10.55 -8.94 19.37
N ASP A 28 -10.34 -10.10 19.97
CA ASP A 28 -9.40 -10.27 21.06
C ASP A 28 -8.06 -10.89 20.60
N ALA A 29 -7.17 -11.19 21.55
CA ALA A 29 -5.83 -11.72 21.25
C ALA A 29 -5.82 -13.22 20.91
N HIS A 30 -6.93 -13.93 21.13
CA HIS A 30 -7.10 -15.36 20.86
C HIS A 30 -7.72 -15.62 19.50
N ASP A 31 -8.39 -14.62 18.92
CA ASP A 31 -8.91 -14.69 17.56
C ASP A 31 -7.79 -14.90 16.53
N THR A 32 -8.05 -15.74 15.54
CA THR A 32 -7.17 -15.89 14.36
C THR A 32 -7.69 -15.00 13.24
N LEU A 33 -6.96 -13.93 12.95
CA LEU A 33 -7.35 -12.90 11.99
C LEU A 33 -6.52 -12.98 10.70
N ILE A 34 -7.22 -13.12 9.57
CA ILE A 34 -6.67 -13.01 8.22
C ILE A 34 -7.26 -11.76 7.57
N CYS A 35 -6.41 -10.80 7.23
CA CYS A 35 -6.80 -9.51 6.69
C CYS A 35 -6.31 -9.36 5.24
N LYS A 36 -7.19 -8.96 4.33
CA LYS A 36 -6.84 -8.52 2.98
C LYS A 36 -7.24 -7.06 2.84
N ILE A 37 -6.28 -6.22 2.45
CA ILE A 37 -6.48 -4.80 2.20
C ILE A 37 -6.29 -4.57 0.70
N ASP A 38 -7.34 -4.08 0.06
CA ASP A 38 -7.39 -3.70 -1.34
C ASP A 38 -8.29 -2.46 -1.39
N ILE A 39 -7.67 -1.29 -1.26
CA ILE A 39 -8.35 0.00 -1.12
C ILE A 39 -7.65 1.04 -1.97
N GLU A 40 -8.19 1.34 -3.14
CA GLU A 40 -7.62 2.21 -4.18
C GLU A 40 -6.97 3.50 -3.64
N GLY A 41 -5.67 3.45 -3.35
CA GLY A 41 -4.86 4.56 -2.86
C GLY A 41 -4.98 4.91 -1.38
N ALA A 42 -5.88 4.31 -0.62
CA ALA A 42 -6.02 4.58 0.83
C ALA A 42 -5.12 3.66 1.69
N GLU A 43 -4.38 2.74 1.07
CA GLU A 43 -3.54 1.74 1.74
C GLU A 43 -2.49 2.41 2.60
N THR A 44 -1.85 3.46 2.07
CA THR A 44 -0.79 4.19 2.75
C THR A 44 -1.28 4.79 4.07
N SER A 45 -2.45 5.43 4.06
CA SER A 45 -3.07 6.01 5.26
C SER A 45 -3.46 4.94 6.28
N VAL A 46 -4.16 3.88 5.84
CA VAL A 46 -4.64 2.81 6.72
C VAL A 46 -3.48 2.05 7.35
N VAL A 47 -2.52 1.60 6.54
CA VAL A 47 -1.37 0.83 7.02
C VAL A 47 -0.47 1.66 7.93
N SER A 48 -0.25 2.94 7.61
CA SER A 48 0.52 3.85 8.50
C SER A 48 -0.14 3.99 9.86
N GLN A 49 -1.47 4.09 9.91
CA GLN A 49 -2.21 4.13 11.17
C GLN A 49 -2.05 2.81 11.93
N MET A 50 -2.25 1.67 11.27
CA MET A 50 -2.12 0.34 11.88
C MET A 50 -0.73 0.06 12.45
N MET A 51 0.33 0.54 11.79
CA MET A 51 1.68 0.43 12.32
C MET A 51 1.89 1.35 13.53
N ARG A 52 1.34 2.56 13.50
CA ARG A 52 1.48 3.55 14.58
C ARG A 52 0.80 3.10 15.88
N ASP A 53 -0.40 2.52 15.78
CA ASP A 53 -1.16 2.08 16.94
C ASP A 53 -0.95 0.59 17.30
N GLY A 54 -0.11 -0.11 16.53
CA GLY A 54 0.21 -1.52 16.75
C GLY A 54 -0.90 -2.50 16.35
N SER A 55 -2.03 -2.02 15.83
CA SER A 55 -3.13 -2.90 15.38
C SER A 55 -2.73 -3.82 14.23
N VAL A 56 -1.64 -3.50 13.50
CA VAL A 56 -1.03 -4.41 12.52
C VAL A 56 -0.71 -5.79 13.08
N CYS A 57 -0.31 -5.88 14.37
CA CYS A 57 0.02 -7.16 15.00
C CYS A 57 -1.19 -7.95 15.49
N ARG A 58 -2.42 -7.40 15.38
CA ARG A 58 -3.65 -8.17 15.60
C ARG A 58 -3.90 -9.18 14.49
N CYS A 59 -3.45 -8.91 13.27
CA CYS A 59 -3.63 -9.82 12.15
C CYS A 59 -2.55 -10.92 12.16
N ASN A 60 -2.97 -12.18 12.32
CA ASN A 60 -2.10 -13.34 12.13
C ASN A 60 -1.63 -13.45 10.68
N ARG A 61 -2.45 -13.03 9.71
CA ARG A 61 -2.02 -12.83 8.33
C ARG A 61 -2.60 -11.52 7.82
N ILE A 62 -1.79 -10.74 7.12
CA ILE A 62 -2.27 -9.56 6.41
C ILE A 62 -1.67 -9.52 5.01
N SER A 63 -2.45 -9.19 4.01
CA SER A 63 -1.99 -8.96 2.64
C SER A 63 -2.54 -7.62 2.18
N VAL A 64 -1.69 -6.82 1.53
CA VAL A 64 -2.05 -5.48 1.05
C VAL A 64 -1.76 -5.45 -0.44
N GLU A 65 -2.77 -5.14 -1.24
CA GLU A 65 -2.60 -4.79 -2.64
C GLU A 65 -2.22 -3.32 -2.75
N TRP A 66 -0.95 -3.08 -3.05
CA TRP A 66 -0.40 -1.76 -3.23
C TRP A 66 -0.68 -1.27 -4.64
N HIS A 67 -1.51 -0.24 -4.75
CA HIS A 67 -1.75 0.46 -6.00
C HIS A 67 -0.68 1.49 -6.34
N SER A 68 0.33 1.65 -5.48
CA SER A 68 1.47 2.53 -5.71
C SER A 68 2.52 1.86 -6.60
N TRP A 69 3.12 2.67 -7.47
CA TRP A 69 4.20 2.29 -8.36
C TRP A 69 5.36 3.26 -8.20
N ILE A 70 6.59 2.74 -8.25
CA ILE A 70 7.81 3.55 -8.37
C ILE A 70 8.12 3.74 -9.85
N GLY A 71 8.46 4.96 -10.24
CA GLY A 71 8.87 5.29 -11.59
C GLY A 71 9.66 6.59 -11.69
N THR A 72 9.96 6.96 -12.93
CA THR A 72 10.47 8.28 -13.31
C THR A 72 9.47 8.99 -14.23
N GLU A 73 9.78 10.19 -14.69
CA GLU A 73 8.93 10.90 -15.66
C GLU A 73 8.81 10.12 -16.97
N SER A 74 9.91 9.53 -17.44
CA SER A 74 9.94 8.69 -18.65
C SER A 74 9.43 7.26 -18.44
N THR A 75 9.50 6.74 -17.21
CA THR A 75 9.13 5.34 -16.88
C THR A 75 8.23 5.27 -15.66
N VAL A 76 6.98 5.72 -15.83
CA VAL A 76 6.01 6.01 -14.76
C VAL A 76 5.67 4.79 -13.87
N HIS A 77 5.78 3.55 -14.38
CA HIS A 77 5.43 2.29 -13.66
C HIS A 77 6.56 1.25 -13.72
N ARG A 78 7.74 1.59 -13.20
CA ARG A 78 8.91 0.71 -13.30
C ARG A 78 8.84 -0.49 -12.35
N ALA A 79 8.30 -0.31 -11.14
CA ALA A 79 8.12 -1.39 -10.16
C ALA A 79 6.87 -1.17 -9.29
N SER A 80 6.25 -2.27 -8.84
CA SER A 80 5.16 -2.29 -7.84
C SER A 80 5.60 -3.04 -6.59
N PHE A 81 4.69 -3.25 -5.64
CA PHE A 81 4.98 -3.89 -4.34
C PHE A 81 4.14 -5.15 -4.07
N ASN A 82 3.49 -5.71 -5.09
CA ASN A 82 2.50 -6.79 -4.96
C ASN A 82 3.09 -8.21 -5.01
N SER A 83 4.42 -8.35 -5.01
CA SER A 83 5.11 -9.63 -4.85
C SER A 83 6.48 -9.42 -4.23
N GLU A 84 7.07 -10.49 -3.69
CA GLU A 84 8.44 -10.45 -3.16
C GLU A 84 9.46 -9.97 -4.21
N GLY A 85 9.42 -10.52 -5.43
CA GLY A 85 10.29 -10.07 -6.52
C GLY A 85 10.04 -8.61 -6.94
N ALA A 86 8.79 -8.14 -6.89
CA ALA A 86 8.48 -6.74 -7.18
C ALA A 86 8.97 -5.80 -6.07
N MET A 87 8.81 -6.21 -4.80
CA MET A 87 9.37 -5.52 -3.64
C MET A 87 10.90 -5.43 -3.71
N GLN A 88 11.57 -6.51 -4.11
CA GLN A 88 13.02 -6.50 -4.27
C GLN A 88 13.45 -5.52 -5.38
N ALA A 89 12.81 -5.58 -6.55
CA ALA A 89 13.07 -4.64 -7.63
C ALA A 89 12.82 -3.18 -7.19
N ALA A 90 11.74 -2.93 -6.45
CA ALA A 90 11.46 -1.62 -5.85
C ALA A 90 12.55 -1.17 -4.87
N SER A 91 13.02 -2.04 -3.99
CA SER A 91 14.11 -1.75 -3.04
C SER A 91 15.40 -1.38 -3.79
N GLU A 92 15.78 -2.17 -4.79
CA GLU A 92 16.96 -1.93 -5.61
C GLU A 92 16.90 -0.57 -6.33
N LEU A 93 15.72 -0.17 -6.81
CA LEU A 93 15.52 1.16 -7.41
C LEU A 93 15.68 2.30 -6.41
N LEU A 94 15.20 2.12 -5.19
CA LEU A 94 15.25 3.13 -4.13
C LEU A 94 16.66 3.25 -3.53
N GLU A 95 17.36 2.12 -3.37
CA GLU A 95 18.73 2.03 -2.87
C GLU A 95 19.75 2.51 -3.92
N GLY A 96 19.57 2.10 -5.18
CA GLY A 96 20.45 2.40 -6.29
C GLY A 96 20.17 3.75 -6.95
N ARG A 97 20.03 4.84 -6.16
CA ARG A 97 19.85 6.22 -6.65
C ARG A 97 20.61 6.43 -7.96
N SER A 98 19.83 6.43 -9.05
CA SER A 98 20.24 6.34 -10.45
C SER A 98 21.64 6.88 -10.77
N SER A 99 22.60 5.99 -10.99
CA SER A 99 23.92 6.39 -11.50
C SER A 99 23.90 6.83 -12.97
N HIS A 100 22.75 6.79 -13.68
CA HIS A 100 22.71 7.09 -15.13
C HIS A 100 21.49 7.84 -15.67
N SER A 101 20.52 8.26 -14.85
CA SER A 101 19.43 9.15 -15.29
C SER A 101 19.29 10.36 -14.37
N ALA A 102 19.27 11.56 -14.95
CA ALA A 102 19.01 12.82 -14.24
C ALA A 102 17.59 12.94 -13.68
N GLU A 103 16.72 11.94 -13.93
CA GLU A 103 15.32 11.96 -13.53
C GLU A 103 15.14 11.52 -12.08
N SER A 104 14.36 12.31 -11.33
CA SER A 104 14.00 11.97 -9.96
C SER A 104 12.98 10.83 -9.93
N LEU A 105 13.21 9.86 -9.03
CA LEU A 105 12.22 8.82 -8.73
C LEU A 105 11.04 9.41 -7.97
N TYR A 106 9.84 8.95 -8.28
CA TYR A 106 8.63 9.25 -7.51
C TYR A 106 7.70 8.04 -7.45
N CYS A 107 6.77 8.09 -6.50
CA CYS A 107 5.67 7.14 -6.47
C CYS A 107 4.38 7.76 -6.94
N SER A 108 3.57 6.94 -7.59
CA SER A 108 2.25 7.35 -8.04
C SER A 108 1.25 6.22 -7.94
N ILE A 109 -0.02 6.60 -7.90
CA ILE A 109 -1.15 5.70 -8.10
C ILE A 109 -1.72 6.04 -9.48
N PRO A 110 -1.41 5.23 -10.51
CA PRO A 110 -1.63 5.60 -11.90
C PRO A 110 -3.07 5.88 -12.25
N HIS A 111 -3.96 4.97 -11.86
CA HIS A 111 -5.40 5.07 -12.17
C HIS A 111 -6.05 6.25 -11.42
N ALA A 112 -5.51 6.64 -10.26
CA ALA A 112 -5.97 7.79 -9.48
C ALA A 112 -5.27 9.10 -9.90
N ARG A 113 -4.33 9.05 -10.85
CA ARG A 113 -3.51 10.18 -11.32
C ARG A 113 -2.88 10.97 -10.16
N ARG A 114 -2.48 10.26 -9.11
CA ARG A 114 -2.00 10.87 -7.86
C ARG A 114 -0.53 10.57 -7.66
N ARG A 115 0.28 11.62 -7.43
CA ARG A 115 1.63 11.46 -6.89
C ARG A 115 1.59 11.27 -5.39
N LEU A 116 2.46 10.42 -4.89
CA LEU A 116 2.63 10.17 -3.48
C LEU A 116 3.91 10.85 -2.98
N PRO A 117 3.94 11.30 -1.72
CA PRO A 117 5.18 11.65 -1.04
C PRO A 117 6.21 10.51 -1.15
N TYR A 118 7.50 10.86 -1.28
CA TYR A 118 8.54 9.84 -1.37
C TYR A 118 8.62 8.94 -0.12
N SER A 119 8.23 9.45 1.05
CA SER A 119 8.09 8.64 2.27
C SER A 119 7.14 7.45 2.08
N ASP A 120 6.08 7.64 1.29
CA ASP A 120 5.03 6.65 1.09
C ASP A 120 5.50 5.57 0.10
N CYS A 121 6.52 5.85 -0.71
CA CYS A 121 7.22 4.82 -1.52
C CYS A 121 7.86 3.74 -0.66
N LEU A 122 8.37 4.12 0.52
CA LEU A 122 9.08 3.22 1.42
C LEU A 122 8.12 2.43 2.29
N LEU A 123 6.85 2.85 2.37
CA LEU A 123 5.89 2.28 3.29
C LEU A 123 5.68 0.76 3.09
N PRO A 124 5.59 0.21 1.87
CA PRO A 124 5.47 -1.24 1.69
C PRO A 124 6.69 -2.01 2.25
N LEU A 125 7.90 -1.44 2.09
CA LEU A 125 9.14 -2.03 2.60
C LEU A 125 9.18 -1.98 4.14
N VAL A 126 8.86 -0.80 4.71
CA VAL A 126 8.80 -0.59 6.16
C VAL A 126 7.73 -1.50 6.79
N PHE A 127 6.55 -1.57 6.18
CA PHE A 127 5.46 -2.42 6.62
C PHE A 127 5.86 -3.90 6.65
N SER A 128 6.51 -4.38 5.59
CA SER A 128 7.05 -5.75 5.55
C SER A 128 8.03 -6.00 6.70
N SER A 129 8.86 -5.01 7.05
CA SER A 129 9.78 -5.11 8.18
C SER A 129 9.09 -5.09 9.55
N VAL A 130 8.19 -4.14 9.78
CA VAL A 130 7.42 -4.02 11.04
C VAL A 130 6.67 -5.31 11.34
N ARG A 131 6.06 -5.90 10.31
CA ARG A 131 5.30 -7.15 10.46
C ARG A 131 6.12 -8.33 10.92
N ARG A 132 7.40 -8.43 10.53
CA ARG A 132 8.29 -9.49 11.02
C ARG A 132 8.53 -9.40 12.53
N GLY A 133 8.31 -8.23 13.13
CA GLY A 133 8.40 -8.03 14.58
C GLY A 133 7.15 -8.43 15.36
N CYS A 134 6.03 -8.77 14.71
CA CYS A 134 4.82 -9.18 15.40
C CYS A 134 4.95 -10.61 15.95
N ALA A 135 4.58 -10.83 17.22
CA ALA A 135 4.66 -12.13 17.89
C ALA A 135 3.86 -13.24 17.19
N ASN A 136 2.78 -12.88 16.48
CA ASN A 136 1.84 -13.81 15.87
C ASN A 136 2.30 -14.42 14.53
N GLY A 137 3.61 -14.34 14.21
CA GLY A 137 4.23 -15.08 13.11
C GLY A 137 3.47 -14.93 11.79
N ALA A 138 3.32 -13.70 11.32
CA ALA A 138 2.47 -13.46 10.16
C ALA A 138 3.19 -13.87 8.87
N ALA A 139 2.70 -14.96 8.25
CA ALA A 139 3.21 -15.51 7.00
C ALA A 139 3.46 -14.41 5.94
N PRO A 140 4.47 -14.60 5.05
CA PRO A 140 4.80 -13.63 4.02
C PRO A 140 3.60 -13.30 3.13
N LEU A 141 3.71 -12.21 2.38
CA LEU A 141 2.76 -11.76 1.36
C LEU A 141 2.44 -12.91 0.39
N GLU A 142 1.48 -13.76 0.75
CA GLU A 142 0.85 -14.65 -0.22
C GLU A 142 0.11 -13.74 -1.19
N LYS A 143 0.49 -13.83 -2.47
CA LYS A 143 -0.35 -13.35 -3.57
C LYS A 143 -1.62 -14.20 -3.52
N TRP A 144 -2.71 -13.60 -3.06
CA TRP A 144 -4.03 -14.23 -3.09
C TRP A 144 -4.64 -13.94 -4.45
N PHE A 145 -4.36 -14.80 -5.43
CA PHE A 145 -5.12 -14.93 -6.68
C PHE A 145 -5.49 -16.38 -6.92
#